data_AF-A0A352IZ32-F1
#
_entry.id   AF-A0A352IZ32-F1
#
_cell.length_a   1.000
_cell.length_b   1.000
_cell.length_c   1.000
_cell.angle_alpha   90.00
_cell.angle_beta   90.00
_cell.angle_gamma   90.00
#
_symmetry.space_group_name_H-M   'P 1'
#
loop_
_entity.id
_entity.type
_entity.pdbx_description
1 polymer ?
#
loop_
_entity_poly.entity_id
_entity_poly.type
_entity_poly.pdbx_seq_one_letter_code
_entity_poly.pdbx_strand_id
1 'polypeptide(L)'
;AVCGQFRESEREFLFPDREEPIASVALVPLRHDELVGVFAVGSCQPGYFDQSMGSLFLSYISDTLSRLLPPMVQRHTAAAPVTDMATESR
;
A
#
# COMPACT_ATOMS: atom_id res chain seq x y z
N ALA A 1 0.86 -2.88 -11.96
CA ALA A 1 1.72 -2.47 -10.84
C ALA A 1 2.59 -1.31 -11.30
N VAL A 2 3.07 -0.50 -10.38
CA VAL A 2 4.12 0.49 -10.62
C VAL A 2 5.29 0.15 -9.70
N CYS A 3 6.48 -0.03 -10.27
CA CYS A 3 7.71 -0.31 -9.54
C CYS A 3 8.72 0.81 -9.81
N GLY A 4 9.50 1.21 -8.81
CA GLY A 4 10.58 2.16 -8.99
C GLY A 4 10.82 3.07 -7.80
N GLN A 5 11.41 4.23 -8.11
CA GLN A 5 11.63 5.30 -7.14
C GLN A 5 10.41 6.22 -7.08
N PHE A 6 9.94 6.45 -5.86
CA PHE A 6 8.83 7.35 -5.54
C PHE A 6 9.39 8.58 -4.83
N ARG A 7 8.68 9.70 -4.93
CA ARG A 7 9.03 10.93 -4.21
C ARG A 7 9.01 10.67 -2.70
N GLU A 8 9.78 11.45 -1.95
CA GLU A 8 9.83 11.33 -0.49
C GLU A 8 8.45 11.41 0.16
N SER A 9 7.66 12.42 -0.21
CA SER A 9 6.28 12.57 0.28
C SER A 9 5.37 11.37 -0.04
N GLU A 10 5.57 10.71 -1.18
CA GLU A 10 4.79 9.52 -1.56
C GLU A 10 5.23 8.30 -0.73
N ARG A 11 6.53 8.19 -0.44
CA ARG A 11 7.07 7.12 0.41
C ARG A 11 6.65 7.28 1.86
N GLU A 12 6.69 8.49 2.40
CA GLU A 12 6.22 8.80 3.76
C GLU A 12 4.72 8.53 3.91
N PHE A 13 3.92 8.90 2.90
CA PHE A 13 2.49 8.59 2.89
C PHE A 13 2.21 7.08 2.88
N LEU A 14 2.93 6.32 2.06
CA LEU A 14 2.75 4.86 1.95
C LEU A 14 3.32 4.09 3.15
N PHE A 15 4.36 4.63 3.79
CA PHE A 15 5.10 3.97 4.86
C PHE A 15 5.43 4.96 5.99
N PRO A 16 4.43 5.39 6.77
CA PRO A 16 4.64 6.33 7.87
C PRO A 16 5.49 5.73 8.99
N ASP A 17 6.09 6.60 9.81
CA ASP A 17 6.79 6.27 11.07
C ASP A 17 7.92 5.24 10.95
N ARG A 18 8.70 5.31 9.86
CA ARG A 18 9.87 4.45 9.67
C ARG A 18 11.17 5.11 10.10
N GLU A 19 11.98 4.40 10.88
CA GLU A 19 13.36 4.80 11.20
C GLU A 19 14.29 4.68 9.97
N GLU A 20 14.11 3.63 9.15
CA GLU A 20 14.87 3.41 7.93
C GLU A 20 14.07 3.81 6.67
N PRO A 21 14.63 4.68 5.81
CA PRO A 21 13.95 5.17 4.62
C PRO A 21 13.80 4.08 3.56
N ILE A 22 12.62 3.99 2.97
CA ILE A 22 12.36 3.13 1.81
C ILE A 22 13.06 3.72 0.58
N ALA A 23 13.86 2.93 -0.13
CA ALA A 23 14.63 3.37 -1.29
C ALA A 23 14.02 2.92 -2.64
N SER A 24 13.19 1.88 -2.63
CA SER A 24 12.42 1.46 -3.81
C SER A 24 11.07 0.87 -3.41
N VAL A 25 10.06 1.01 -4.27
CA VAL A 25 8.67 0.63 -3.98
C VAL A 25 8.07 -0.14 -5.15
N ALA A 26 7.29 -1.17 -4.83
CA ALA A 26 6.32 -1.80 -5.70
C ALA A 26 4.90 -1.49 -5.20
N LEU A 27 4.05 -0.92 -6.06
CA LEU A 27 2.70 -0.48 -5.74
C LEU A 27 1.68 -1.12 -6.69
N VAL A 28 0.60 -1.69 -6.16
CA VAL A 28 -0.55 -2.18 -6.94
C VAL A 28 -1.87 -1.67 -6.38
N PRO A 29 -2.83 -1.26 -7.25
CA PRO A 29 -4.17 -0.93 -6.80
C PRO A 29 -4.96 -2.21 -6.51
N LEU A 30 -5.66 -2.22 -5.38
CA LEU A 30 -6.60 -3.27 -5.01
C LEU A 30 -7.99 -2.88 -5.53
N ARG A 31 -8.52 -3.65 -6.48
CA ARG A 31 -9.76 -3.35 -7.19
C ARG A 31 -10.72 -4.53 -7.13
N HIS A 32 -11.92 -4.28 -6.63
CA HIS A 32 -13.03 -5.23 -6.65
C HIS A 32 -14.30 -4.45 -7.01
N ASP A 33 -14.64 -4.43 -8.30
CA ASP A 33 -15.57 -3.52 -8.98
C ASP A 33 -15.18 -2.03 -8.90
N GLU A 34 -14.78 -1.54 -7.73
CA GLU A 34 -14.26 -0.20 -7.45
C GLU A 34 -12.83 -0.25 -6.88
N LEU A 35 -12.17 0.91 -6.77
CA LEU A 35 -10.88 1.01 -6.09
C LEU A 35 -11.09 0.93 -4.57
N VAL A 36 -10.62 -0.15 -3.96
CA VAL A 36 -10.75 -0.40 -2.52
C VAL A 36 -9.54 0.14 -1.75
N GLY A 37 -8.38 0.21 -2.39
CA GLY A 37 -7.15 0.73 -1.79
C GLY A 37 -5.92 0.42 -2.63
N VAL A 38 -4.76 0.47 -2.00
CA VAL A 38 -3.47 0.13 -2.61
C VAL A 38 -2.71 -0.84 -1.72
N PHE A 39 -1.92 -1.70 -2.35
CA PHE A 39 -0.94 -2.57 -1.70
C PHE A 39 0.45 -2.14 -2.12
N ALA A 40 1.29 -1.77 -1.14
CA ALA A 40 2.63 -1.27 -1.34
C ALA A 40 3.65 -2.18 -0.64
N VAL A 41 4.75 -2.49 -1.33
CA VAL A 41 5.91 -3.18 -0.77
C VAL A 41 7.12 -2.28 -0.94
N GLY A 42 7.79 -1.95 0.16
CA GLY A 42 8.98 -1.11 0.19
C GLY A 42 10.24 -1.93 0.45
N SER A 43 11.36 -1.51 -0.12
CA SER A 43 12.70 -2.02 0.18
C SER A 43 13.64 -0.88 0.56
N CYS A 44 14.45 -1.07 1.59
CA CYS A 44 15.54 -0.14 1.94
C CYS A 44 16.69 -0.19 0.92
N GLN A 45 16.74 -1.22 0.06
CA GLN A 45 17.75 -1.33 -0.99
C GLN A 45 17.33 -0.52 -2.24
N PRO A 46 18.16 0.42 -2.72
CA PRO A 46 17.91 1.13 -3.96
C PRO A 46 17.87 0.17 -5.15
N GLY A 47 16.93 0.40 -6.07
CA GLY A 47 16.81 -0.40 -7.30
C GLY A 47 16.37 -1.85 -7.11
N TYR A 48 15.98 -2.27 -5.91
CA TYR A 48 15.43 -3.62 -5.69
C TYR A 48 14.09 -3.79 -6.44
N PHE A 49 13.20 -2.82 -6.30
CA PHE A 49 12.03 -2.68 -7.17
C PHE A 49 12.36 -1.67 -8.27
N ASP A 50 12.88 -2.16 -9.39
CA ASP A 50 13.14 -1.33 -10.58
C ASP A 50 11.98 -1.40 -11.60
N GLN A 51 12.03 -0.51 -12.60
CA GLN A 51 10.96 -0.38 -13.61
C GLN A 51 10.91 -1.54 -14.62
N SER A 52 12.00 -2.32 -14.74
CA SER A 52 12.07 -3.51 -15.60
C SER A 52 11.50 -4.76 -14.93
N MET A 53 11.27 -4.70 -13.61
CA MET A 53 10.73 -5.80 -12.84
C MET A 53 9.30 -6.13 -13.29
N GLY A 54 9.09 -7.37 -13.75
CA GLY A 54 7.78 -7.83 -14.23
C GLY A 54 6.70 -7.74 -13.14
N SER A 55 5.52 -7.27 -13.51
CA SER A 55 4.42 -7.05 -12.55
C SER A 55 3.49 -8.25 -12.36
N LEU A 56 3.71 -9.38 -13.04
CA LEU A 56 2.77 -10.52 -13.06
C LEU A 56 2.48 -11.06 -11.65
N PHE A 57 3.52 -11.26 -10.84
CA PHE A 57 3.37 -11.77 -9.48
C PHE A 57 2.60 -10.78 -8.58
N LEU A 58 2.94 -9.49 -8.67
CA LEU A 58 2.26 -8.44 -7.93
C LEU A 58 0.81 -8.28 -8.35
N SER A 59 0.50 -8.44 -9.64
CA SER A 59 -0.87 -8.46 -10.15
C SER A 59 -1.66 -9.64 -9.58
N TYR A 60 -1.07 -10.83 -9.53
CA TYR A 60 -1.72 -12.00 -8.94
C TYR A 60 -2.02 -11.82 -7.44
N ILE A 61 -1.06 -11.27 -6.69
CA ILE A 61 -1.29 -10.88 -5.29
C ILE A 61 -2.43 -9.88 -5.21
N SER A 62 -2.42 -8.84 -6.05
CA SER A 62 -3.45 -7.80 -6.06
C SER A 62 -4.85 -8.36 -6.32
N ASP A 63 -5.01 -9.21 -7.33
CA ASP A 63 -6.29 -9.83 -7.68
C ASP A 63 -6.81 -10.73 -6.56
N THR A 64 -5.91 -11.46 -5.91
CA THR A 64 -6.23 -12.33 -4.78
C THR A 64 -6.67 -11.50 -3.57
N LEU A 65 -5.87 -10.49 -3.18
CA LEU A 65 -6.16 -9.62 -2.05
C LEU A 65 -7.44 -8.80 -2.26
N SER A 66 -7.69 -8.34 -3.48
CA SER A 66 -8.88 -7.55 -3.80
C SER A 66 -10.19 -8.31 -3.55
N ARG A 67 -10.17 -9.64 -3.65
CA ARG A 67 -11.33 -10.49 -3.36
C ARG A 67 -11.42 -10.89 -1.89
N LEU A 68 -10.28 -11.06 -1.23
CA LEU A 68 -10.22 -11.54 0.16
C LEU A 68 -10.40 -10.43 1.20
N LEU A 69 -9.88 -9.23 0.94
CA LEU A 69 -9.89 -8.12 1.90
C LEU A 69 -11.28 -7.56 2.20
N PRO A 70 -12.19 -7.30 1.23
CA PRO A 70 -13.49 -6.70 1.52
C PRO A 70 -14.29 -7.40 2.63
N PRO A 71 -14.47 -8.75 2.61
CA PRO A 71 -15.19 -9.43 3.67
C PRO A 71 -14.40 -9.48 5.00
N MET A 72 -13.07 -9.37 4.98
CA MET A 72 -12.26 -9.31 6.21
C MET A 72 -12.37 -7.94 6.88
N VAL A 73 -12.25 -6.87 6.09
CA VAL A 73 -12.37 -5.48 6.56
C VAL A 73 -13.77 -5.21 7.12
N GLN A 74 -14.83 -5.65 6.43
CA GLN A 74 -16.21 -5.51 6.95
C GLN A 74 -16.39 -6.13 8.34
N ARG A 75 -15.78 -7.29 8.61
CA ARG A 75 -15.86 -7.94 9.93
C ARG A 75 -15.13 -7.14 11.01
N HIS A 76 -13.99 -6.53 10.69
CA HIS A 76 -13.20 -5.75 11.64
C HIS A 76 -13.78 -4.35 11.88
N THR A 77 -14.32 -3.68 10.86
CA THR A 77 -14.97 -2.37 11.02
C THR A 77 -16.30 -2.46 11.76
N ALA A 78 -17.03 -3.57 11.63
CA ALA A 78 -18.22 -3.83 12.45
C ALA A 78 -17.89 -3.97 13.96
N ALA A 79 -16.62 -4.16 14.32
CA ALA A 79 -16.18 -4.42 15.69
C ALA A 79 -15.59 -3.20 16.44
N ALA A 80 -15.23 -2.10 15.77
CA ALA A 80 -14.87 -0.85 16.47
C ALA A 80 -14.90 0.38 15.53
N PRO A 81 -15.52 1.50 15.94
CA PRO A 81 -15.30 2.77 15.27
C PRO A 81 -13.90 3.28 15.61
N VAL A 82 -13.06 3.50 14.59
CA VAL A 82 -11.77 4.19 14.72
C VAL A 82 -12.06 5.64 15.08
N THR A 83 -12.19 5.89 16.38
CA THR A 83 -12.20 7.23 16.96
C THR A 83 -10.75 7.56 17.26
N ASP A 84 -10.06 8.21 16.33
CA ASP A 84 -9.26 9.42 16.57
C ASP A 84 -8.50 9.81 15.28
N MET A 85 -9.12 10.69 14.50
CA MET A 85 -8.41 11.54 13.54
C MET A 85 -9.03 12.94 13.66
N ALA A 86 -8.95 13.52 14.85
CA ALA A 86 -9.22 14.93 15.05
C ALA A 86 -8.46 15.46 16.26
N THR A 87 -7.19 15.84 16.07
CA THR A 87 -6.72 17.10 16.66
C THR A 87 -5.63 17.71 15.79
N GLU A 88 -6.06 18.46 14.78
CA GLU A 88 -5.29 19.55 14.20
C GLU A 88 -5.41 20.77 15.14
N SER A 89 -4.29 21.47 15.35
CA SER A 89 -4.19 22.86 15.83
C SER A 89 -4.64 23.22 17.26
N ARG A 90 -3.68 23.35 18.18
CA ARG A 90 -3.27 24.64 18.79
C ARG A 90 -1.98 24.53 19.59
#